data_AF-A0A2I0P448-F1
#
_entry.id   AF-A0A2I0P448-F1
#
_cell.length_a   1.000
_cell.length_b   1.000
_cell.length_c   1.000
_cell.angle_alpha   90.00
_cell.angle_beta   90.00
_cell.angle_gamma   90.00
#
_symmetry.space_group_name_H-M   'P 1'
#
loop_
_entity.id
_entity.type
_entity.pdbx_description
1 polymer ?
#
loop_
_entity_poly.entity_id
_entity_poly.type
_entity_poly.pdbx_seq_one_letter_code
_entity_poly.pdbx_strand_id
1 'polypeptide(L)'
;MNQWGLKSLRLEDSVTARALRILPAYSAYKQTYSLLQQSRRWSEEELEAYQRQALSRLLDHAYENVPYYRRVFEERHLVPGDIQTPADLALLPFLTREDLQNNLPDLKAQNYPETAFEYVTTGGSTGIPVGFYYEKGASRAREWAFMKTQWDRVGYRFTDRCVVLRGYI
;
A
#
# COMPACT_ATOMS: atom_id res chain seq x y z
N MET A 1 -28.15 -41.21 16.71
CA MET A 1 -28.36 -39.93 17.41
C MET A 1 -27.08 -39.13 17.27
N ASN A 2 -27.19 -37.96 16.64
CA ASN A 2 -26.11 -37.15 16.08
C ASN A 2 -25.18 -36.55 17.16
N GLN A 3 -23.90 -36.30 16.85
CA GLN A 3 -23.41 -34.97 16.41
C GLN A 3 -21.87 -34.93 16.28
N TRP A 4 -21.44 -34.89 15.02
CA TRP A 4 -20.26 -34.29 14.43
C TRP A 4 -19.33 -33.45 15.33
N GLY A 5 -18.16 -34.02 15.66
CA GLY A 5 -16.98 -33.26 16.04
C GLY A 5 -16.36 -32.62 14.80
N LEU A 6 -16.72 -31.37 14.51
CA LEU A 6 -16.04 -30.54 13.51
C LEU A 6 -14.60 -30.31 13.97
N LYS A 7 -13.68 -31.17 13.51
CA LYS A 7 -12.25 -30.87 13.49
C LYS A 7 -12.10 -29.53 12.78
N SER A 8 -11.62 -28.51 13.49
CA SER A 8 -11.23 -27.25 12.86
C SER A 8 -10.13 -27.56 11.85
N LEU A 9 -10.52 -27.61 10.58
CA LEU A 9 -9.58 -27.69 9.46
C LEU A 9 -8.69 -26.46 9.57
N ARG A 10 -7.43 -26.64 9.95
CA ARG A 10 -6.42 -25.60 9.86
C ARG A 10 -6.32 -25.22 8.38
N LEU A 11 -6.99 -24.13 8.01
CA LEU A 11 -7.05 -23.61 6.65
C LEU A 11 -5.66 -23.34 6.06
N GLU A 12 -4.65 -23.13 6.92
CA GLU A 12 -3.26 -22.82 6.62
C GLU A 12 -2.63 -23.73 5.52
N ASP A 13 -2.96 -25.04 5.51
CA ASP A 13 -2.33 -26.05 4.62
C ASP A 13 -3.29 -26.65 3.58
N SER A 14 -4.49 -26.08 3.41
CA SER A 14 -5.46 -26.56 2.43
C SER A 14 -5.03 -26.24 0.99
N VAL A 15 -5.45 -27.07 0.02
CA VAL A 15 -5.31 -26.78 -1.43
C VAL A 15 -5.87 -25.39 -1.76
N THR A 16 -6.99 -25.02 -1.13
CA THR A 16 -7.60 -23.70 -1.24
C THR A 16 -6.67 -22.57 -0.77
N ALA A 17 -5.99 -22.73 0.38
CA ALA A 17 -5.03 -21.72 0.83
C ALA A 17 -3.81 -21.63 -0.09
N ARG A 18 -3.35 -22.74 -0.69
CA ARG A 18 -2.28 -22.70 -1.71
C ARG A 18 -2.76 -21.99 -2.99
N ALA A 19 -4.01 -22.20 -3.41
CA ALA A 19 -4.62 -21.54 -4.55
C ALA A 19 -4.92 -20.04 -4.30
N LEU A 20 -5.18 -19.62 -3.06
CA LEU A 20 -5.33 -18.20 -2.75
C LEU A 20 -3.98 -17.48 -2.75
N ARG A 21 -2.88 -18.15 -2.36
CA ARG A 21 -1.52 -17.55 -2.37
C ARG A 21 -1.04 -17.11 -3.75
N ILE A 22 -1.56 -17.70 -4.83
CA ILE A 22 -1.21 -17.30 -6.20
C ILE A 22 -1.99 -16.05 -6.67
N LEU A 23 -3.04 -15.62 -5.94
CA LEU A 23 -3.76 -14.40 -6.26
C LEU A 23 -2.97 -13.19 -5.73
N PRO A 24 -2.57 -12.23 -6.59
CA PRO A 24 -1.76 -11.07 -6.17
C PRO A 24 -2.37 -10.30 -4.99
N ALA A 25 -3.69 -10.13 -5.00
CA ALA A 25 -4.41 -9.45 -3.92
C ALA A 25 -4.31 -10.17 -2.58
N TYR A 26 -4.40 -11.50 -2.57
CA TYR A 26 -4.26 -12.23 -1.33
C TYR A 26 -2.82 -12.20 -0.81
N SER A 27 -1.83 -12.30 -1.71
CA SER A 27 -0.42 -12.20 -1.34
C SER A 27 -0.09 -10.82 -0.76
N ALA A 28 -0.45 -9.75 -1.45
CA ALA A 28 -0.23 -8.37 -0.98
C ALA A 28 -0.90 -8.12 0.37
N TYR A 29 -2.16 -8.53 0.53
CA TYR A 29 -2.87 -8.43 1.81
C TYR A 29 -2.12 -9.18 2.92
N LYS A 30 -1.77 -10.45 2.70
CA LYS A 30 -1.15 -11.29 3.72
C LYS A 30 0.21 -10.74 4.14
N GLN A 31 1.05 -10.33 3.18
CA GLN A 31 2.36 -9.74 3.45
C GLN A 31 2.22 -8.45 4.28
N THR A 32 1.35 -7.53 3.87
CA THR A 32 1.13 -6.27 4.60
C THR A 32 0.54 -6.52 5.98
N TYR A 33 -0.45 -7.40 6.11
CA TYR A 33 -1.05 -7.71 7.40
C TYR A 33 -0.03 -8.36 8.36
N SER A 34 0.76 -9.32 7.89
CA SER A 34 1.82 -9.95 8.69
C SER A 34 2.88 -8.94 9.12
N LEU A 35 3.33 -8.07 8.22
CA LEU A 35 4.25 -6.97 8.54
C LEU A 35 3.67 -6.10 9.66
N LEU A 36 2.41 -5.66 9.52
CA LEU A 36 1.76 -4.79 10.50
C LEU A 36 1.55 -5.46 11.86
N GLN A 37 1.37 -6.78 11.94
CA GLN A 37 1.29 -7.47 13.23
C GLN A 37 2.67 -7.63 13.89
N GLN A 38 3.71 -7.82 13.09
CA GLN A 38 5.09 -7.93 13.59
C GLN A 38 5.61 -6.58 14.08
N SER A 39 5.42 -5.53 13.29
CA SER A 39 5.98 -4.20 13.56
C SER A 39 5.42 -3.51 14.80
N ARG A 40 4.29 -3.98 15.32
CA ARG A 40 3.73 -3.53 16.60
C ARG A 40 4.63 -3.77 17.80
N ARG A 41 5.57 -4.70 17.69
CA ARG A 41 6.47 -5.10 18.78
C ARG A 41 7.91 -4.70 18.50
N TRP A 42 8.16 -3.96 17.43
CA TRP A 42 9.49 -3.49 17.11
C TRP A 42 9.95 -2.44 18.10
N SER A 43 11.24 -2.46 18.41
CA SER A 43 11.90 -1.32 19.05
C SER A 43 11.95 -0.13 18.10
N GLU A 44 12.32 1.03 18.63
CA GLU A 44 12.52 2.24 17.83
C GLU A 44 13.61 2.01 16.76
N GLU A 45 14.71 1.37 17.14
CA GLU A 45 15.82 1.06 16.24
C GLU A 45 15.41 0.09 15.11
N GLU A 46 14.61 -0.94 15.43
CA GLU A 46 14.08 -1.86 14.43
C GLU A 46 13.14 -1.15 13.43
N LEU A 47 12.28 -0.25 13.94
CA LEU A 47 11.38 0.54 13.11
C LEU A 47 12.14 1.51 12.20
N GLU A 48 13.13 2.23 12.74
CA GLU A 48 13.98 3.14 11.96
C GLU A 48 14.78 2.40 10.89
N ALA A 49 15.36 1.24 11.23
CA ALA A 49 16.08 0.42 10.27
C ALA A 49 15.16 -0.03 9.11
N TYR A 50 13.94 -0.46 9.43
CA TYR A 50 12.95 -0.80 8.42
C TYR A 50 12.55 0.40 7.55
N GLN A 51 12.27 1.56 8.15
CA GLN A 51 11.89 2.78 7.44
C GLN A 51 13.00 3.23 6.49
N ARG A 52 14.26 3.22 6.93
CA ARG A 52 15.43 3.57 6.11
C ARG A 52 15.55 2.67 4.89
N GLN A 53 15.43 1.36 5.10
CA GLN A 53 15.50 0.38 4.01
C GLN A 53 14.31 0.49 3.04
N ALA A 54 13.10 0.75 3.57
CA ALA A 54 11.92 0.96 2.76
C ALA A 54 11.99 2.25 1.95
N LEU A 55 12.52 3.32 2.54
CA LEU A 55 12.72 4.61 1.89
C LEU A 55 13.73 4.48 0.74
N SER A 56 14.90 3.88 0.96
CA SER A 56 15.89 3.66 -0.11
C SER A 56 15.27 2.90 -1.28
N ARG A 57 14.60 1.76 -1.04
CA ARG A 57 13.93 1.01 -2.12
C ARG A 57 12.88 1.82 -2.86
N LEU A 58 12.15 2.69 -2.16
CA LEU A 58 11.13 3.54 -2.78
C LEU A 58 11.77 4.59 -3.69
N LEU A 59 12.85 5.24 -3.23
CA LEU A 59 13.55 6.26 -3.99
C LEU A 59 14.26 5.67 -5.20
N ASP A 60 14.91 4.52 -5.05
CA ASP A 60 15.52 3.78 -6.16
C ASP A 60 14.46 3.44 -7.21
N HIS A 61 13.32 2.88 -6.78
CA HIS A 61 12.22 2.56 -7.69
C HIS A 61 11.68 3.81 -8.41
N ALA A 62 11.47 4.91 -7.68
CA ALA A 62 10.96 6.15 -8.23
C ALA A 62 11.92 6.76 -9.27
N TYR A 63 13.21 6.85 -8.94
CA TYR A 63 14.23 7.39 -9.82
C TYR A 63 14.44 6.54 -11.08
N GLU A 64 14.49 5.22 -10.91
CA GLU A 64 14.74 4.30 -12.01
C GLU A 64 13.53 4.11 -12.93
N ASN A 65 12.30 4.14 -12.40
CA ASN A 65 11.14 3.65 -13.14
C ASN A 65 10.07 4.71 -13.40
N VAL A 66 10.07 5.86 -12.72
CA VAL A 66 9.00 6.87 -12.86
C VAL A 66 9.54 8.13 -13.53
N PRO A 67 9.13 8.43 -14.77
CA PRO A 67 9.65 9.57 -15.53
C PRO A 67 9.59 10.92 -14.80
N TYR A 68 8.48 11.20 -14.10
CA TYR A 68 8.34 12.42 -13.32
C TYR A 68 9.41 12.54 -12.23
N TYR A 69 9.60 11.49 -11.42
CA TYR A 69 10.56 11.53 -10.33
C TYR A 69 12.00 11.54 -10.83
N ARG A 70 12.32 10.85 -11.92
CA ARG A 70 13.65 10.97 -12.53
C ARG A 70 14.01 12.42 -12.86
N ARG A 71 13.10 13.17 -13.51
CA ARG A 71 13.30 14.60 -13.80
C ARG A 71 13.49 15.42 -12.54
N VAL A 72 12.65 15.22 -11.52
CA VAL A 72 12.73 15.95 -10.25
C VAL A 72 14.11 15.82 -9.59
N PHE A 73 14.70 14.62 -9.64
CA PHE A 73 16.04 14.36 -9.13
C PHE A 73 17.12 15.00 -10.02
N GLU A 74 17.04 14.83 -11.35
CA GLU A 74 18.00 15.39 -12.31
C GLU A 74 18.06 16.92 -12.25
N GLU A 75 16.91 17.60 -12.16
CA GLU A 75 16.80 19.06 -12.03
C GLU A 75 17.45 19.61 -10.75
N ARG A 76 17.55 18.78 -9.71
CA ARG A 76 18.18 19.12 -8.44
C ARG A 76 19.61 18.61 -8.31
N HIS A 77 20.11 17.93 -9.34
CA HIS A 77 21.40 17.25 -9.32
C HIS A 77 21.53 16.25 -8.16
N LEU A 78 20.44 15.54 -7.85
CA LEU A 78 20.39 14.53 -6.79
C LEU A 78 20.34 13.11 -7.37
N VAL A 79 20.81 12.15 -6.59
CA VAL A 79 20.60 10.72 -6.77
C VAL A 79 19.94 10.12 -5.52
N PRO A 80 19.28 8.95 -5.60
CA PRO A 80 18.64 8.32 -4.43
C PRO A 80 19.54 8.18 -3.19
N GLY A 81 20.84 7.93 -3.39
CA GLY A 81 21.82 7.79 -2.32
C GLY A 81 22.09 9.07 -1.51
N ASP A 82 21.68 10.24 -2.00
CA ASP A 82 21.78 11.51 -1.28
C ASP A 82 20.70 11.66 -0.19
N ILE A 83 19.69 10.78 -0.18
CA ILE A 83 18.57 10.82 0.77
C ILE A 83 18.63 9.55 1.62
N GLN A 84 19.24 9.65 2.81
CA GLN A 84 19.49 8.50 3.68
C GLN A 84 18.59 8.48 4.91
N THR A 85 17.99 9.62 5.25
CA THR A 85 17.14 9.80 6.41
C THR A 85 15.82 10.47 6.01
N PRO A 86 14.77 10.35 6.84
CA PRO A 86 13.53 11.08 6.60
C PRO A 86 13.70 12.62 6.52
N ALA A 87 14.73 13.17 7.18
CA ALA A 87 15.02 14.61 7.12
C ALA A 87 15.51 15.06 5.73
N ASP A 88 16.25 14.20 5.03
CA ASP A 88 16.80 14.48 3.70
C ASP A 88 15.71 14.58 2.63
N LEU A 89 14.48 14.11 2.91
CA LEU A 89 13.33 14.32 2.03
C LEU A 89 13.04 15.80 1.76
N ALA A 90 13.49 16.71 2.62
CA ALA A 90 13.38 18.16 2.40
C ALA A 90 14.19 18.66 1.19
N LEU A 91 15.12 17.86 0.67
CA LEU A 91 15.85 18.14 -0.58
C LEU A 91 14.95 17.99 -1.82
N LEU A 92 13.87 17.21 -1.71
CA LEU A 92 12.89 17.01 -2.77
C LEU A 92 11.73 18.01 -2.65
N PRO A 93 11.10 18.42 -3.76
CA PRO A 93 9.92 19.25 -3.71
C PRO A 93 8.71 18.43 -3.23
N PHE A 94 7.73 19.12 -2.66
CA PHE A 94 6.41 18.52 -2.49
C PHE A 94 5.74 18.30 -3.84
N LEU A 95 5.11 17.14 -4.00
CA LEU A 95 4.23 16.86 -5.13
C LEU A 95 2.88 17.54 -4.88
N THR A 96 2.55 18.55 -5.69
CA THR A 96 1.29 19.29 -5.54
C THR A 96 0.16 18.63 -6.32
N ARG A 97 -1.06 19.09 -6.04
CA ARG A 97 -2.25 18.72 -6.83
C ARG A 97 -2.10 19.07 -8.31
N GLU A 98 -1.55 20.25 -8.59
CA GLU A 98 -1.34 20.73 -9.95
C GLU A 98 -0.31 19.85 -10.68
N ASP A 99 0.76 19.46 -9.98
CA ASP A 99 1.75 18.53 -10.52
C ASP A 99 1.12 17.19 -10.92
N LEU A 100 0.26 16.62 -10.06
CA LEU A 100 -0.48 15.40 -10.36
C LEU A 100 -1.33 15.56 -11.63
N GLN A 101 -2.06 16.67 -11.75
CA GLN A 101 -2.96 16.90 -12.88
C GLN A 101 -2.20 17.12 -14.20
N ASN A 102 -1.08 17.85 -14.14
CA ASN A 102 -0.28 18.20 -15.31
C ASN A 102 0.69 17.09 -15.76
N ASN A 103 1.06 16.17 -14.86
CA ASN A 103 2.06 15.13 -15.11
C ASN A 103 1.54 13.69 -14.92
N LEU A 104 0.21 13.49 -14.89
CA LEU A 104 -0.40 12.20 -14.57
C LEU A 104 0.18 11.00 -15.37
N PRO A 105 0.41 11.07 -16.69
CA PRO A 105 1.00 9.96 -17.43
C PRO A 105 2.44 9.62 -16.99
N ASP A 106 3.22 10.65 -16.65
CA ASP A 106 4.64 10.54 -16.27
C ASP A 106 4.85 10.05 -14.84
N LEU A 107 3.78 10.02 -14.04
CA LEU A 107 3.77 9.48 -12.69
C LEU A 107 3.60 7.96 -12.64
N LYS A 108 3.47 7.30 -13.80
CA LYS A 108 3.39 5.85 -13.90
C LYS A 108 4.78 5.23 -14.00
N ALA A 109 4.99 4.17 -13.22
CA ALA A 109 6.21 3.39 -13.30
C ALA A 109 6.27 2.58 -14.60
N GLN A 110 7.38 2.66 -15.33
CA GLN A 110 7.55 2.02 -16.65
C GLN A 110 7.81 0.52 -16.59
N ASN A 111 8.16 -0.01 -15.41
CA ASN A 111 8.41 -1.44 -15.19
C ASN A 111 7.14 -2.25 -14.87
N TYR A 112 5.94 -1.65 -15.00
CA TYR A 112 4.66 -2.32 -14.86
C TYR A 112 3.92 -2.33 -16.20
N PRO A 113 3.17 -3.40 -16.53
CA PRO A 113 2.29 -3.39 -17.69
C PRO A 113 1.12 -2.41 -17.49
N GLU A 114 0.59 -1.85 -18.58
CA GLU A 114 -0.54 -0.92 -18.55
C GLU A 114 -1.74 -1.46 -17.76
N THR A 115 -1.99 -2.77 -17.86
CA THR A 115 -3.09 -3.46 -17.18
C THR A 115 -2.97 -3.50 -15.66
N ALA A 116 -1.80 -3.17 -15.11
CA ALA A 116 -1.56 -3.08 -13.67
C ALA A 116 -2.02 -1.75 -13.08
N PHE A 117 -2.34 -0.74 -13.91
CA PHE A 117 -2.79 0.56 -13.43
C PHE A 117 -4.31 0.65 -13.41
N GLU A 118 -4.86 1.04 -12.28
CA GLU A 118 -6.28 1.33 -12.11
C GLU A 118 -6.47 2.81 -11.82
N TYR A 119 -7.09 3.53 -12.75
CA TYR A 119 -7.40 4.95 -12.56
C TYR A 119 -8.45 5.13 -11.47
N VAL A 120 -8.17 6.00 -10.52
CA VAL A 120 -9.05 6.35 -9.40
C VAL A 120 -9.05 7.87 -9.21
N THR A 121 -10.12 8.38 -8.60
CA THR A 121 -10.27 9.80 -8.32
C THR A 121 -10.54 10.01 -6.83
N THR A 122 -10.02 11.11 -6.28
CA THR A 122 -10.41 11.54 -4.93
C THR A 122 -11.87 11.99 -4.88
N GLY A 123 -12.52 11.81 -3.72
CA GLY A 123 -13.80 12.45 -3.43
C GLY A 123 -13.56 13.93 -3.11
N GLY A 124 -13.86 14.82 -4.05
CA GLY A 124 -13.58 16.25 -3.91
C GLY A 124 -14.70 17.00 -3.19
N SER A 125 -14.47 17.45 -1.94
CA SER A 125 -15.33 18.45 -1.29
C SER A 125 -15.29 19.82 -1.98
N THR A 126 -14.25 20.07 -2.77
CA THR A 126 -13.99 21.29 -3.56
C THR A 126 -14.48 21.19 -5.01
N GLY A 127 -15.21 20.13 -5.37
CA GLY A 127 -15.87 19.97 -6.68
C GLY A 127 -14.99 19.45 -7.82
N ILE A 128 -13.68 19.66 -7.77
CA ILE A 128 -12.75 19.11 -8.78
C ILE A 128 -12.07 17.87 -8.16
N PRO A 129 -12.28 16.66 -8.69
CA PRO A 129 -11.54 15.48 -8.25
C PRO A 129 -10.09 15.50 -8.76
N VAL A 130 -9.20 14.81 -8.05
CA VAL A 130 -7.81 14.57 -8.48
C VAL A 130 -7.70 13.11 -8.90
N GLY A 131 -7.29 12.87 -10.14
CA GLY A 131 -7.05 11.54 -10.69
C GLY A 131 -5.64 11.03 -10.39
N PHE A 132 -5.51 9.76 -10.08
CA PHE A 132 -4.24 9.06 -9.89
C PHE A 132 -4.41 7.55 -10.12
N TYR A 133 -3.32 6.79 -10.08
CA TYR A 133 -3.35 5.36 -10.36
C TYR A 133 -3.07 4.51 -9.12
N TYR A 134 -3.85 3.45 -8.95
CA TYR A 134 -3.55 2.34 -8.07
C TYR A 134 -2.90 1.19 -8.82
N GLU A 135 -2.12 0.38 -8.10
CA GLU A 135 -1.68 -0.93 -8.55
C GLU A 135 -2.86 -1.90 -8.39
N LYS A 136 -3.43 -2.32 -9.53
CA LYS A 136 -4.57 -3.21 -9.62
C LYS A 136 -4.26 -4.52 -8.89
N GLY A 137 -5.14 -4.88 -7.96
CA GLY A 137 -4.98 -6.10 -7.18
C GLY A 137 -3.94 -6.01 -6.07
N ALA A 138 -3.26 -4.88 -5.83
CA ALA A 138 -2.33 -4.73 -4.71
C ALA A 138 -2.70 -3.57 -3.79
N SER A 139 -2.93 -2.36 -4.32
CA SER A 139 -3.17 -1.16 -3.49
C SER A 139 -4.32 -1.33 -2.50
N ARG A 140 -5.49 -1.77 -2.97
CA ARG A 140 -6.65 -2.03 -2.09
C ARG A 140 -6.42 -3.20 -1.12
N ALA A 141 -5.66 -4.21 -1.53
CA ALA A 141 -5.33 -5.32 -0.65
C ALA A 141 -4.47 -4.85 0.54
N ARG A 142 -3.50 -3.96 0.28
CA ARG A 142 -2.71 -3.31 1.33
C ARG A 142 -3.60 -2.45 2.23
N GLU A 143 -4.49 -1.64 1.66
CA GLU A 143 -5.46 -0.82 2.42
C GLU A 143 -6.33 -1.67 3.36
N TRP A 144 -6.89 -2.78 2.86
CA TRP A 144 -7.67 -3.72 3.68
C TRP A 144 -6.86 -4.32 4.84
N ALA A 145 -5.56 -4.60 4.62
CA ALA A 145 -4.69 -5.09 5.68
C ALA A 145 -4.47 -4.05 6.79
N PHE A 146 -4.38 -2.75 6.44
CA PHE A 146 -4.34 -1.67 7.42
C PHE A 146 -5.65 -1.56 8.19
N MET A 147 -6.80 -1.52 7.51
CA MET A 147 -8.12 -1.48 8.16
C MET A 147 -8.31 -2.65 9.12
N LYS A 148 -8.03 -3.87 8.67
CA LYS A 148 -8.14 -5.07 9.49
C LYS A 148 -7.22 -5.02 10.71
N THR A 149 -5.99 -4.52 10.55
CA THR A 149 -5.07 -4.34 11.68
C THR A 149 -5.66 -3.39 12.73
N GLN A 150 -6.28 -2.28 12.33
CA GLN A 150 -6.90 -1.35 13.29
C GLN A 150 -8.11 -1.96 13.99
N TRP A 151 -8.95 -2.68 13.27
CA TRP A 151 -10.09 -3.40 13.86
C TRP A 151 -9.67 -4.47 14.87
N ASP A 152 -8.62 -5.24 14.56
CA ASP A 152 -8.09 -6.24 15.48
C ASP A 152 -7.56 -5.63 16.78
N ARG A 153 -7.02 -4.41 16.72
CA ARG A 153 -6.52 -3.71 17.91
C ARG A 153 -7.63 -3.40 18.91
N VAL A 154 -8.85 -3.17 18.43
CA VAL A 154 -10.02 -2.87 19.27
C VAL A 154 -10.90 -4.10 19.52
N GLY A 155 -10.44 -5.29 19.12
CA GLY A 155 -11.14 -6.55 19.34
C GLY A 155 -12.29 -6.83 18.37
N TYR A 156 -12.49 -5.99 17.35
CA TYR A 156 -13.51 -6.22 16.32
C TYR A 156 -13.13 -7.41 15.43
N ARG A 157 -14.08 -8.32 15.24
CA ARG A 157 -13.95 -9.47 14.34
C ARG A 157 -14.95 -9.33 13.20
N PHE A 158 -14.57 -9.82 12.02
CA PHE A 158 -15.49 -9.85 10.86
C PHE A 158 -16.76 -10.65 11.08
N THR A 159 -16.78 -11.55 12.07
CA THR A 159 -17.96 -12.32 12.48
C THR A 159 -18.89 -11.56 13.40
N ASP A 160 -18.47 -10.39 13.90
CA ASP A 160 -19.26 -9.60 14.82
C ASP A 160 -20.43 -8.95 14.07
N ARG A 161 -21.58 -8.85 14.75
CA ARG A 161 -22.76 -8.20 14.18
C ARG A 161 -22.46 -6.71 13.99
N CYS A 162 -22.67 -6.20 12.79
CA CYS A 162 -22.36 -4.82 12.43
C CYS A 162 -23.60 -4.13 11.82
N VAL A 163 -23.83 -2.88 12.21
CA VAL A 163 -24.75 -1.96 11.52
C VAL A 163 -23.90 -0.84 10.94
N VAL A 164 -23.97 -0.65 9.62
CA VAL A 164 -23.27 0.44 8.92
C VAL A 164 -24.24 1.57 8.64
N LEU A 165 -24.05 2.70 9.30
CA LEU A 165 -24.80 3.92 9.05
C LEU A 165 -23.94 4.81 8.14
N ARG A 166 -24.34 4.95 6.87
CA ARG A 166 -23.68 5.83 5.91
C ARG A 166 -24.73 6.66 5.17
N GLY A 167 -24.42 7.93 4.91
CA GLY A 167 -25.25 8.79 4.06
C GLY A 167 -25.12 8.42 2.58
N TYR A 168 -26.10 8.82 1.78
CA TYR A 168 -25.94 8.86 0.32
C TYR A 168 -25.01 10.03 -0.02
N ILE A 169 -23.96 9.76 -0.79
CA ILE A 169 -23.09 10.75 -1.42
C ILE A 169 -23.40 10.72 -2.91
#